data_AF-A0A8J6UYL4-F1
#
_entry.id   AF-A0A8J6UYL4-F1
#
_cell.length_a   1.000
_cell.length_b   1.000
_cell.length_c   1.000
_cell.angle_alpha   90.00
_cell.angle_beta   90.00
_cell.angle_gamma   90.00
#
_symmetry.space_group_name_H-M   'P 1'
#
loop_
_entity.id
_entity.type
_entity.pdbx_description
1 polymer ?
#
loop_
_entity_poly.entity_id
_entity_poly.type
_entity_poly.pdbx_seq_one_letter_code
_entity_poly.pdbx_strand_id
1 'polypeptide(L)'
;MRRFLPLFCSVAVALIIGFVLGLALANTSETVEINQVVAMSWGDGKYGDAFYGALVYLEPRSSGYAVRAKVYIGRDNIGRGTSYIHDCGQLGTVKTHAEAVEQWGAIAWSESGLQIGNRANSYFLARDQLENHR
;
A
#
# COMPACT_ATOMS: atom_id res chain seq x y z
N MET A 1 19.87 -16.15 48.15
CA MET A 1 19.31 -16.44 46.80
C MET A 1 17.79 -16.23 46.66
N ARG A 2 16.95 -16.50 47.69
CA ARG A 2 15.48 -16.34 47.60
C ARG A 2 14.92 -14.93 47.34
N ARG A 3 15.66 -13.85 47.66
CA ARG A 3 15.21 -12.46 47.48
C ARG A 3 15.33 -11.91 46.04
N PHE A 4 16.14 -12.54 45.20
CA PHE A 4 16.32 -12.13 43.80
C PHE A 4 15.38 -12.86 42.83
N LEU A 5 14.77 -13.96 43.27
CA LEU A 5 13.80 -14.74 42.51
C LEU A 5 12.56 -13.93 42.06
N PRO A 6 11.91 -13.12 42.92
CA PRO A 6 10.76 -12.33 42.48
C PRO A 6 11.16 -11.26 41.45
N LEU A 7 12.32 -10.61 41.61
CA LEU A 7 12.85 -9.63 40.65
C LEU A 7 13.12 -10.26 39.28
N PHE A 8 13.70 -11.47 39.26
CA PHE A 8 13.94 -12.21 38.03
C PHE A 8 12.63 -12.59 37.32
N CYS A 9 11.62 -13.02 38.08
CA CYS A 9 10.29 -13.30 37.52
C CYS A 9 9.63 -12.04 36.96
N SER A 10 9.72 -10.90 37.64
CA SER A 10 9.15 -9.64 37.16
C SER A 10 9.80 -9.18 35.85
N VAL A 11 11.13 -9.27 35.74
CA VAL A 11 11.86 -8.92 34.51
C VAL A 11 11.50 -9.88 33.37
N ALA A 12 11.42 -11.19 33.65
CA ALA A 12 11.02 -12.17 32.64
C ALA A 12 9.60 -11.91 32.11
N VAL A 13 8.65 -11.59 33.00
CA VAL A 13 7.27 -11.27 32.62
C VAL A 13 7.21 -9.99 31.78
N ALA A 14 7.96 -8.94 32.16
CA ALA A 14 8.01 -7.71 31.39
C ALA A 14 8.59 -7.92 29.99
N LEU A 15 9.63 -8.75 29.86
CA LEU A 15 10.22 -9.11 28.56
C LEU A 15 9.24 -9.91 27.68
N ILE A 16 8.52 -10.86 28.26
CA ILE A 16 7.51 -11.66 27.52
C ILE A 16 6.37 -10.76 27.04
N ILE A 17 5.85 -9.87 27.89
CA ILE A 17 4.78 -8.94 27.52
C ILE A 17 5.26 -8.00 26.41
N GLY A 18 6.46 -7.42 26.55
CA GLY A 18 7.05 -6.57 25.52
C GLY A 18 7.25 -7.30 24.18
N PHE A 19 7.70 -8.55 24.23
CA PHE A 19 7.88 -9.38 23.05
C PHE A 19 6.55 -9.72 22.35
N VAL A 20 5.52 -10.10 23.12
CA VAL A 20 4.18 -10.40 22.59
C VAL A 20 3.53 -9.16 21.98
N LEU A 21 3.65 -8.01 22.64
CA LEU A 21 3.17 -6.73 22.10
C LEU A 21 3.93 -6.34 20.82
N GLY A 22 5.25 -6.52 20.80
CA GLY A 22 6.06 -6.28 19.60
C GLY A 22 5.64 -7.15 18.42
N LEU A 23 5.37 -8.45 18.65
CA LEU A 23 4.87 -9.34 17.61
C LEU A 23 3.45 -8.96 17.12
N ALA A 24 2.57 -8.56 18.03
CA ALA A 24 1.22 -8.15 17.68
C ALA A 24 1.23 -6.90 16.78
N LEU A 25 2.10 -5.92 17.09
CA LEU A 25 2.26 -4.70 16.30
C LEU A 25 3.00 -4.93 14.97
N ALA A 26 3.88 -5.94 14.89
CA ALA A 26 4.57 -6.26 13.64
C ALA A 26 3.61 -6.85 12.58
N ASN A 27 2.63 -7.64 13.02
CA ASN A 27 1.67 -8.33 12.15
C ASN A 27 0.56 -7.43 11.57
N THR A 28 0.44 -6.18 12.02
CA THR A 28 -0.54 -5.23 11.45
C THR A 28 -0.04 -4.53 10.19
N SER A 29 1.15 -4.88 9.70
CA SER A 29 1.66 -4.38 8.42
C SER A 29 0.72 -4.85 7.30
N GLU A 30 -0.04 -3.93 6.69
CA GLU A 30 -0.92 -4.20 5.56
C GLU A 30 -0.11 -4.74 4.36
N THR A 31 0.15 -6.04 4.34
CA THR A 31 0.69 -6.72 3.17
C THR A 31 -0.47 -6.98 2.22
N VAL A 32 -0.47 -6.29 1.08
CA VAL A 32 -1.33 -6.67 -0.06
C VAL A 32 -0.86 -8.04 -0.53
N GLU A 33 -1.74 -9.05 -0.45
CA GLU A 33 -1.42 -10.36 -0.99
C GLU A 33 -1.24 -10.27 -2.51
N ILE A 34 -0.25 -10.97 -3.06
CA ILE A 34 0.05 -10.92 -4.52
C ILE A 34 -1.20 -11.24 -5.36
N ASN A 35 -2.06 -12.14 -4.87
CA ASN A 35 -3.30 -12.54 -5.54
C ASN A 35 -4.38 -11.44 -5.60
N GLN A 36 -4.20 -10.34 -4.86
CA GLN A 36 -5.11 -9.20 -4.84
C GLN A 36 -4.63 -8.07 -5.76
N VAL A 37 -3.43 -8.17 -6.33
CA VAL A 37 -2.90 -7.16 -7.24
C VAL A 37 -3.60 -7.29 -8.59
N VAL A 38 -4.18 -6.19 -9.06
CA VAL A 38 -4.85 -6.10 -10.37
C VAL A 38 -3.84 -5.63 -11.41
N ALA A 39 -3.13 -4.54 -11.11
CA ALA A 39 -2.13 -3.97 -12.00
C ALA A 39 -1.11 -3.15 -11.21
N MET A 40 0.10 -3.09 -11.74
CA MET A 40 1.17 -2.24 -11.22
C MET A 40 1.95 -1.64 -12.38
N SER A 41 2.26 -0.36 -12.30
CA SER A 41 3.05 0.32 -13.32
C SER A 41 3.92 1.41 -12.71
N TRP A 42 5.15 1.53 -13.19
CA TRP A 42 6.09 2.58 -12.81
C TRP A 42 6.14 3.63 -13.92
N GLY A 43 6.09 4.89 -13.52
CA GLY A 43 6.20 6.05 -14.39
C GLY A 43 7.38 6.92 -13.97
N ASP A 44 7.93 7.60 -14.95
CA ASP A 44 9.02 8.54 -14.74
C ASP A 44 8.52 9.76 -13.96
N GLY A 45 9.44 10.40 -13.24
CA GLY A 45 9.14 11.60 -12.50
C GLY A 45 10.20 12.67 -12.69
N LYS A 46 9.94 13.83 -12.09
CA LYS A 46 10.85 14.99 -12.11
C LYS A 46 12.27 14.67 -11.66
N TYR A 47 12.44 13.62 -10.85
CA TYR A 47 13.68 13.22 -10.23
C TYR A 47 14.37 12.02 -10.89
N GLY A 48 13.83 11.50 -12.00
CA GLY A 48 14.40 10.40 -12.77
C GLY A 48 13.40 9.32 -13.16
N ASP A 49 13.92 8.29 -13.81
CA ASP A 49 13.14 7.20 -14.36
C ASP A 49 12.46 6.37 -13.26
N ALA A 50 11.25 5.88 -13.55
CA ALA A 50 10.46 5.03 -12.66
C ALA A 50 10.33 5.58 -11.21
N PHE A 51 10.28 6.90 -11.03
CA PHE A 51 10.20 7.52 -9.72
C PHE A 51 8.84 7.33 -9.03
N TYR A 52 7.76 7.22 -9.81
CA TYR A 52 6.40 7.02 -9.32
C TYR A 52 5.89 5.61 -9.63
N GLY A 53 5.28 4.93 -8.67
CA GLY A 53 4.74 3.58 -8.85
C GLY A 53 3.27 3.52 -8.48
N ALA A 54 2.40 3.17 -9.42
CA ALA A 54 0.98 2.99 -9.17
C ALA A 54 0.69 1.52 -8.94
N LEU A 55 -0.03 1.21 -7.86
CA LEU A 55 -0.51 -0.12 -7.53
C LEU A 55 -2.02 -0.08 -7.42
N VAL A 56 -2.69 -0.94 -8.19
CA VAL A 56 -4.12 -1.20 -8.10
C VAL A 56 -4.32 -2.58 -7.51
N TYR A 57 -5.14 -2.68 -6.47
CA TYR A 57 -5.36 -3.92 -5.73
C TYR A 57 -6.79 -4.05 -5.24
N LEU A 58 -7.15 -5.26 -4.83
CA LEU A 58 -8.47 -5.62 -4.34
C LEU A 58 -8.49 -5.74 -2.82
N GLU A 59 -9.48 -5.10 -2.20
CA GLU A 59 -9.84 -5.31 -0.81
C GLU A 59 -11.13 -6.16 -0.76
N PRO A 60 -11.10 -7.38 -0.19
CA PRO A 60 -12.28 -8.24 -0.09
C PRO A 60 -13.43 -7.58 0.68
N ARG A 61 -14.66 -7.75 0.19
CA ARG A 61 -15.91 -7.30 0.80
C ARG A 61 -16.93 -8.44 0.84
N SER A 62 -18.02 -8.26 1.59
CA SER A 62 -19.08 -9.27 1.72
C SER A 62 -19.73 -9.69 0.40
N SER A 63 -19.70 -8.84 -0.63
CA SER A 63 -20.37 -9.07 -1.92
C SER A 63 -19.45 -8.90 -3.13
N GLY A 64 -18.14 -9.09 -2.97
CA GLY A 64 -17.15 -8.91 -4.03
C GLY A 64 -15.89 -8.23 -3.51
N TYR A 65 -15.38 -7.25 -4.27
CA TYR A 65 -14.14 -6.55 -3.97
C TYR A 65 -14.30 -5.04 -4.13
N ALA A 66 -13.67 -4.29 -3.24
CA ALA A 66 -13.40 -2.88 -3.46
C ALA A 66 -12.07 -2.74 -4.21
N VAL A 67 -12.07 -2.01 -5.31
CA VAL A 67 -10.86 -1.70 -6.07
C VAL A 67 -10.22 -0.45 -5.45
N ARG A 68 -8.97 -0.56 -5.03
CA ARG A 68 -8.21 0.53 -4.42
C ARG A 68 -6.92 0.77 -5.15
N ALA A 69 -6.39 1.99 -5.02
CA ALA A 69 -5.09 2.30 -5.58
C ALA A 69 -4.21 3.09 -4.61
N LYS A 70 -2.91 2.82 -4.67
CA LYS A 70 -1.86 3.55 -3.95
C LYS A 70 -0.80 3.97 -4.95
N VAL A 71 -0.23 5.16 -4.77
CA VAL A 71 0.93 5.63 -5.54
C VAL A 71 2.12 5.77 -4.62
N TYR A 72 3.18 5.04 -4.93
CA TYR A 72 4.49 5.13 -4.31
C TYR A 72 5.30 6.22 -4.99
N ILE A 73 5.95 7.07 -4.20
CA ILE A 73 6.81 8.15 -4.66
C ILE A 73 8.22 7.91 -4.12
N GLY A 74 9.19 7.86 -5.03
CA GLY A 74 10.60 7.66 -4.71
C GLY A 74 10.98 6.17 -4.65
N ARG A 75 11.06 5.54 -5.82
CA ARG A 75 11.43 4.12 -5.99
C ARG A 75 12.69 3.70 -5.22
N ASP A 76 13.74 4.51 -5.27
CA ASP A 76 15.04 4.20 -4.64
C ASP A 76 15.00 4.25 -3.09
N ASN A 77 13.92 4.77 -2.53
CA ASN A 77 13.71 4.91 -1.09
C ASN A 77 12.75 3.85 -0.51
N ILE A 78 12.22 2.95 -1.34
CA ILE A 78 11.35 1.87 -0.89
C ILE A 78 12.16 0.97 0.05
N GLY A 79 11.74 0.87 1.31
CA GLY A 79 12.42 0.12 2.37
C GLY A 79 13.42 0.93 3.21
N ARG A 80 13.71 2.20 2.86
CA ARG A 80 14.56 3.10 3.66
C ARG A 80 13.77 4.06 4.56
N GLY A 81 12.44 3.93 4.59
CA GLY A 81 11.56 4.72 5.47
C GLY A 81 11.22 6.13 4.96
N THR A 82 11.67 6.51 3.77
CA THR A 82 11.46 7.84 3.16
C THR A 82 10.58 7.82 1.89
N SER A 83 10.03 6.65 1.53
CA SER A 83 9.07 6.54 0.43
C SER A 83 7.71 7.10 0.85
N TYR A 84 7.21 8.08 0.10
CA TYR A 84 5.86 8.62 0.32
C TYR A 84 4.83 7.73 -0.39
N ILE A 85 3.68 7.54 0.26
CA ILE A 85 2.55 6.81 -0.30
C ILE A 85 1.37 7.78 -0.36
N HIS A 86 0.83 7.96 -1.56
CA HIS A 86 -0.44 8.63 -1.78
C HIS A 86 -1.53 7.55 -1.90
N ASP A 87 -2.47 7.52 -0.95
CA ASP A 87 -3.66 6.64 -1.04
C ASP A 87 -4.70 7.32 -1.92
N CYS A 88 -5.00 6.72 -3.08
CA CYS A 88 -6.05 7.19 -3.99
C CYS A 88 -7.46 6.80 -3.50
N GLY A 89 -7.55 6.02 -2.41
CA GLY A 89 -8.80 5.53 -1.86
C GLY A 89 -9.42 4.43 -2.70
N GLN A 90 -10.75 4.32 -2.61
CA GLN A 90 -11.53 3.36 -3.37
C GLN A 90 -11.89 3.95 -4.73
N LEU A 91 -11.48 3.28 -5.80
CA LEU A 91 -11.78 3.67 -7.18
C LEU A 91 -13.14 3.15 -7.64
N GLY A 92 -13.53 1.97 -7.15
CA GLY A 92 -14.80 1.32 -7.52
C GLY A 92 -15.02 0.00 -6.81
N THR A 93 -16.02 -0.75 -7.28
CA THR A 93 -16.36 -2.09 -6.75
C THR A 93 -16.59 -3.06 -7.89
N VAL A 94 -16.17 -4.30 -7.71
CA VAL A 94 -16.28 -5.38 -8.72
C VAL A 94 -16.67 -6.68 -8.04
N LYS A 95 -17.28 -7.61 -8.79
CA LYS A 95 -17.67 -8.93 -8.26
C LYS A 95 -16.57 -9.97 -8.38
N THR A 96 -15.71 -9.82 -9.39
CA THR A 96 -14.66 -10.80 -9.70
C THR A 96 -13.33 -10.12 -9.98
N HIS A 97 -12.24 -10.87 -9.83
CA HIS A 97 -10.91 -10.39 -10.18
C HIS A 97 -10.78 -10.11 -11.69
N ALA A 98 -11.38 -10.94 -12.55
CA ALA A 98 -11.35 -10.73 -14.00
C ALA A 98 -12.00 -9.39 -14.40
N GLU A 99 -13.14 -9.07 -13.79
CA GLU A 99 -13.80 -7.77 -13.96
C GLU A 99 -12.92 -6.61 -13.48
N ALA A 100 -12.17 -6.81 -12.39
CA ALA A 100 -11.22 -5.81 -11.90
C ALA A 100 -10.13 -5.51 -12.93
N VAL A 101 -9.53 -6.54 -13.53
CA VAL A 101 -8.48 -6.40 -14.54
C VAL A 101 -9.02 -5.72 -15.79
N GLU A 102 -10.21 -6.08 -16.24
CA GLU A 102 -10.85 -5.47 -17.41
C GLU A 102 -11.16 -3.97 -17.19
N GLN A 103 -11.64 -3.61 -16.00
CA GLN A 103 -12.05 -2.23 -15.71
C GLN A 103 -10.88 -1.34 -15.26
N TRP A 104 -9.96 -1.89 -14.48
CA TRP A 104 -8.95 -1.13 -13.73
C TRP A 104 -7.50 -1.56 -14.01
N GLY A 105 -7.28 -2.56 -14.87
CA GLY A 105 -5.94 -3.08 -15.18
C GLY A 105 -5.08 -2.18 -16.07
N ALA A 106 -5.67 -1.18 -16.71
CA ALA A 106 -4.93 -0.21 -17.52
C ALA A 106 -4.36 0.91 -16.64
N ILE A 107 -3.06 1.14 -16.72
CA ILE A 107 -2.37 2.25 -16.04
C ILE A 107 -1.54 3.01 -17.07
N ALA A 108 -1.76 4.30 -17.20
CA ALA A 108 -1.02 5.17 -18.10
C ALA A 108 -0.46 6.39 -17.36
N TRP A 109 0.82 6.65 -17.58
CA TRP A 109 1.53 7.82 -17.07
C TRP A 109 1.68 8.85 -18.19
N SER A 110 1.42 10.11 -17.88
CA SER A 110 1.62 11.24 -18.77
C SER A 110 2.24 12.41 -18.00
N GLU A 111 2.68 13.45 -18.70
CA GLU A 111 3.15 14.69 -18.04
C GLU A 111 2.08 15.28 -17.12
N SER A 112 0.80 15.20 -17.52
CA SER A 112 -0.33 15.72 -16.76
C SER A 112 -0.65 14.92 -15.50
N GLY A 113 -0.28 13.64 -15.41
CA GLY A 113 -0.55 12.83 -14.22
C GLY A 113 -0.64 11.32 -14.46
N LEU A 114 -1.44 10.66 -13.63
CA LEU A 114 -1.68 9.23 -13.63
C LEU A 114 -3.13 8.95 -14.04
N GLN A 115 -3.33 8.14 -15.06
CA GLN A 115 -4.62 7.59 -15.45
C GLN A 115 -4.68 6.11 -15.08
N ILE A 116 -5.74 5.71 -14.37
CA ILE A 116 -6.04 4.32 -14.01
C ILE A 116 -7.41 3.95 -14.59
N GLY A 117 -7.51 2.74 -15.10
CA GLY A 117 -8.74 2.15 -15.63
C GLY A 117 -9.02 2.49 -17.09
N ASN A 118 -10.21 2.09 -17.53
CA ASN A 118 -10.65 2.20 -18.91
C ASN A 118 -11.59 3.41 -19.12
N ARG A 119 -12.18 3.53 -20.32
CA ARG A 119 -13.06 4.67 -20.65
C ARG A 119 -14.35 4.72 -19.83
N ALA A 120 -14.86 3.57 -19.36
CA ALA A 120 -16.09 3.50 -18.59
C ALA A 120 -15.84 3.71 -17.08
N ASN A 121 -14.71 3.21 -16.59
CA ASN A 121 -14.28 3.32 -15.20
C ASN A 121 -12.87 3.91 -15.17
N SER A 122 -12.78 5.19 -14.87
CA SER A 122 -11.55 5.95 -15.02
C SER A 122 -11.26 6.76 -13.77
N TYR A 123 -10.03 6.72 -13.29
CA TYR A 123 -9.53 7.58 -12.23
C TYR A 123 -8.32 8.35 -12.74
N PHE A 124 -8.32 9.66 -12.55
CA PHE A 124 -7.20 10.52 -12.89
C PHE A 124 -6.67 11.22 -11.65
N LEU A 125 -5.36 11.12 -11.44
CA LEU A 125 -4.65 11.83 -10.39
C LEU A 125 -3.66 12.78 -11.05
N ALA A 126 -3.89 14.08 -10.84
CA ALA A 126 -3.09 15.11 -11.48
C ALA A 126 -1.67 15.16 -10.91
N ARG A 127 -0.71 15.58 -11.74
CA ARG A 127 0.71 15.63 -11.38
C ARG A 127 0.99 16.57 -10.21
N ASP A 128 0.30 17.68 -10.13
CA ASP A 128 0.37 18.64 -9.04
C ASP A 128 -0.12 18.03 -7.71
N GLN A 129 -1.23 17.28 -7.73
CA GLN A 129 -1.74 16.54 -6.58
C GLN A 129 -0.80 15.44 -6.14
N LEU A 130 -0.15 14.76 -7.11
CA LEU A 130 0.94 13.84 -6.81
C LEU A 130 2.02 14.60 -6.07
N GLU A 131 2.63 15.61 -6.68
CA GLU A 131 3.84 16.31 -6.21
C GLU A 131 3.65 17.21 -4.98
N ASN A 132 2.42 17.46 -4.57
CA ASN A 132 2.10 18.24 -3.37
C ASN A 132 2.24 17.41 -2.09
N HIS A 133 3.44 16.91 -1.83
CA HIS A 133 3.77 16.09 -0.65
C HIS A 133 4.20 16.92 0.58
N ARG A 134 3.89 18.22 0.62
CA ARG A 134 4.33 19.14 1.68
C ARG A 134 3.18 19.66 2.53
#